data_AF-A0A261KM19-F1
#
_entry.id   AF-A0A261KM19-F1
#
_cell.length_a   1.000
_cell.length_b   1.000
_cell.length_c   1.000
_cell.angle_alpha   90.00
_cell.angle_beta   90.00
_cell.angle_gamma   90.00
#
_symmetry.space_group_name_H-M   'P 1'
#
loop_
_entity.id
_entity.type
_entity.pdbx_description
1 polymer ?
#
loop_
_entity_poly.entity_id
_entity_poly.type
_entity_poly.pdbx_seq_one_letter_code
_entity_poly.pdbx_strand_id
1 'polypeptide(L)'
;MPSLADFGIVTFRKWLDEFAGGKPEWQGITEKPFQELNDEQLYDRWHRHTKHCPSCRQSLILIDKVKDFCQNFTGVLAILALLLIAINLPIKIIFIPVLLGILSLICSYKLDLMRHRFISSIPKKGLPEVTLY
;
A
#
# COMPACT_ATOMS: atom_id res chain seq x y z
N MET A 1 6.45 12.28 20.76
CA MET A 1 7.58 12.22 21.71
C MET A 1 8.74 11.48 21.05
N PRO A 2 9.99 11.92 21.23
CA PRO A 2 11.15 11.21 20.67
C PRO A 2 11.25 9.81 21.27
N SER A 3 11.38 8.82 20.40
CA SER A 3 11.66 7.43 20.73
C SER A 3 13.14 7.23 21.04
N LEU A 4 13.53 6.02 21.47
CA LEU A 4 14.95 5.68 21.65
C LEU A 4 15.77 5.89 20.36
N ALA A 5 15.16 5.74 19.17
CA ALA A 5 15.81 6.02 17.90
C ALA A 5 16.14 7.51 17.69
N ASP A 6 15.41 8.40 18.36
CA ASP A 6 15.58 9.86 18.24
C ASP A 6 16.65 10.41 19.19
N PHE A 7 17.20 9.60 20.11
CA PHE A 7 18.26 10.01 21.03
C PHE A 7 19.50 10.51 20.30
N GLY A 8 19.84 9.86 19.17
CA GLY A 8 20.95 10.28 18.31
C GLY A 8 20.74 11.68 17.73
N ILE A 9 19.51 12.01 17.31
CA ILE A 9 19.16 13.33 16.77
C ILE A 9 19.28 14.40 17.87
N VAL A 10 18.77 14.12 19.08
CA VAL A 10 18.85 15.06 20.21
C VAL A 10 20.31 15.31 20.60
N THR A 11 21.10 14.25 20.69
CA THR A 11 22.53 14.33 21.04
C THR A 11 23.31 15.10 19.98
N PHE A 12 23.06 14.82 18.70
CA PHE A 12 23.69 15.53 17.60
C PHE A 12 23.34 17.02 17.59
N ARG A 13 22.07 17.40 17.86
CA ARG A 13 21.68 18.81 17.96
C ARG A 13 22.39 19.53 19.10
N LYS A 14 22.46 18.91 20.28
CA LYS A 14 23.21 19.47 21.41
C LYS A 14 24.68 19.69 21.07
N TRP A 15 25.29 18.70 20.41
CA TRP A 15 26.67 18.82 19.97
C TRP A 15 26.85 19.96 18.93
N LEU A 16 25.91 20.12 17.99
CA LEU A 16 25.93 21.23 17.04
C LEU A 16 25.85 22.58 17.75
N ASP A 17 24.96 22.72 18.72
CA ASP A 17 24.79 23.95 19.51
C ASP A 17 26.07 24.30 20.29
N GLU A 18 26.69 23.29 20.92
CA GLU A 18 27.83 23.47 21.81
C GLU A 18 29.16 23.64 21.06
N PHE A 19 29.36 22.92 19.95
CA PHE A 19 30.67 22.82 19.29
C PHE A 19 30.69 23.36 17.86
N ALA A 20 29.54 23.53 17.20
CA ALA A 20 29.45 24.02 15.82
C ALA A 20 28.69 25.35 15.69
N GLY A 21 28.40 26.04 16.81
CA GLY A 21 27.69 27.32 16.79
C GLY A 21 26.21 27.20 16.37
N GLY A 22 25.59 26.04 16.62
CA GLY A 22 24.16 25.79 16.42
C GLY A 22 23.72 25.50 14.99
N LYS A 23 24.65 25.48 14.02
CA LYS A 23 24.36 25.13 12.64
C LYS A 23 25.61 24.59 11.93
N PRO A 24 25.46 23.72 10.93
CA PRO A 24 26.60 23.36 10.09
C PRO A 24 27.13 24.61 9.36
N GLU A 25 28.44 24.83 9.36
CA GLU A 25 29.06 25.86 8.53
C GLU A 25 29.09 25.41 7.06
N TRP A 26 28.16 25.91 6.26
CA TRP A 26 28.13 25.67 4.82
C TRP A 26 28.95 26.75 4.08
N GLN A 27 30.26 26.85 4.32
CA GLN A 27 31.09 27.81 3.60
C GLN A 27 31.37 27.33 2.16
N GLY A 28 31.03 28.16 1.17
CA GLY A 28 31.48 27.99 -0.23
C GLY A 28 30.73 26.96 -1.07
N ILE A 29 29.58 26.45 -0.61
CA ILE A 29 28.79 25.46 -1.37
C ILE A 29 27.75 26.20 -2.20
N THR A 30 27.87 26.12 -3.53
CA THR A 30 26.78 26.48 -4.44
C THR A 30 25.66 25.46 -4.24
N GLU A 31 24.55 25.87 -3.63
CA GLU A 31 23.37 25.03 -3.49
C GLU A 31 22.93 24.56 -4.89
N LYS A 32 22.84 23.24 -5.08
CA LYS A 32 22.17 22.72 -6.27
C LYS A 32 20.70 23.16 -6.18
N PRO A 33 20.10 23.58 -7.31
CA PRO A 33 18.68 23.94 -7.31
C PRO A 33 17.87 22.78 -6.74
N PHE A 34 17.03 23.10 -5.76
CA PHE A 34 16.10 22.14 -5.18
C PHE A 34 15.26 21.53 -6.31
N GLN A 35 15.28 20.20 -6.40
CA GLN A 35 14.40 19.51 -7.32
C GLN A 35 13.02 19.44 -6.66
N GLU A 36 12.09 20.27 -7.15
CA GLU A 36 10.69 20.16 -6.76
C GLU A 36 10.18 18.77 -7.15
N LEU A 37 9.81 17.99 -6.13
CA LEU A 37 9.09 16.74 -6.29
C LEU A 37 7.60 17.06 -6.29
N ASN A 38 6.81 16.30 -7.07
CA ASN A 38 5.36 16.43 -6.98
C ASN A 38 4.83 15.78 -5.69
N ASP A 39 3.59 16.11 -5.33
CA ASP A 39 2.95 15.59 -4.11
C ASP A 39 2.92 14.06 -4.05
N GLU A 40 2.75 13.38 -5.19
CA GLU A 40 2.78 11.92 -5.27
C GLU A 40 4.16 11.37 -4.87
N GLN A 41 5.24 11.95 -5.40
CA GLN A 41 6.61 11.57 -5.07
C GLN A 41 6.94 11.85 -3.61
N LEU A 42 6.41 12.96 -3.07
CA LEU A 42 6.63 13.38 -1.68
C LEU A 42 5.81 12.58 -0.67
N TYR A 43 4.56 12.24 -0.98
CA TYR A 43 3.61 11.73 0.00
C TYR A 43 3.22 10.27 -0.21
N ASP A 44 3.27 9.73 -1.43
CA ASP A 44 2.91 8.33 -1.62
C ASP A 44 3.94 7.37 -1.02
N ARG A 45 3.41 6.34 -0.36
CA ARG A 45 4.23 5.27 0.23
C ARG A 45 5.01 4.51 -0.83
N TRP A 46 4.47 4.42 -2.05
CA TRP A 46 5.16 3.83 -3.19
C TRP A 46 6.52 4.47 -3.43
N HIS A 47 6.54 5.79 -3.65
CA HIS A 47 7.75 6.53 -3.99
C HIS A 47 8.74 6.59 -2.83
N ARG A 48 8.26 6.74 -1.60
CA ARG A 48 9.13 6.86 -0.41
C ARG A 48 9.68 5.53 0.11
N HIS A 49 8.97 4.43 -0.08
CA HIS A 49 9.31 3.18 0.60
C HIS A 49 9.14 1.94 -0.26
N THR A 50 7.91 1.62 -0.70
CA THR A 50 7.60 0.32 -1.31
C THR A 50 8.40 0.07 -2.59
N LYS A 51 8.70 1.12 -3.37
CA LYS A 51 9.55 1.04 -4.57
C LYS A 51 10.98 0.57 -4.25
N HIS A 52 11.51 0.96 -3.10
CA HIS A 52 12.92 0.77 -2.72
C HIS A 52 13.14 -0.36 -1.71
N CYS A 53 12.09 -0.81 -1.00
CA CYS A 53 12.16 -1.91 -0.04
C CYS A 53 11.86 -3.27 -0.71
N PRO A 54 12.83 -4.20 -0.79
CA PRO A 54 12.62 -5.49 -1.45
C PRO A 54 11.52 -6.34 -0.83
N SER A 55 11.43 -6.36 0.51
CA SER A 55 10.40 -7.12 1.24
C SER A 55 8.98 -6.61 0.95
N CYS A 56 8.78 -5.28 1.00
CA CYS A 56 7.49 -4.69 0.67
C CYS A 56 7.12 -4.90 -0.81
N ARG A 57 8.10 -4.79 -1.72
CA ARG A 57 7.88 -5.02 -3.14
C ARG A 57 7.51 -6.48 -3.44
N GLN A 58 8.20 -7.45 -2.84
CA GLN A 58 7.88 -8.87 -2.99
C GLN A 58 6.49 -9.19 -2.44
N SER A 59 6.14 -8.61 -1.28
CA SER A 59 4.80 -8.74 -0.70
C SER A 59 3.72 -8.18 -1.62
N LEU A 60 3.95 -7.00 -2.21
CA LEU A 60 3.03 -6.39 -3.17
C LEU A 60 2.84 -7.26 -4.42
N ILE A 61 3.92 -7.83 -4.96
CA ILE A 61 3.86 -8.74 -6.11
C ILE A 61 3.04 -10.00 -5.78
N LEU A 62 3.22 -10.56 -4.58
CA LEU A 62 2.45 -11.72 -4.13
C LEU A 62 0.97 -11.36 -4.01
N ILE A 63 0.64 -10.23 -3.38
CA ILE A 63 -0.74 -9.74 -3.27
C ILE A 63 -1.37 -9.57 -4.65
N ASP A 64 -0.65 -8.99 -5.62
CA ASP A 64 -1.13 -8.83 -6.99
C ASP A 64 -1.40 -10.18 -7.66
N LYS A 65 -0.46 -11.14 -7.56
CA LYS A 65 -0.67 -12.49 -8.11
C LYS A 65 -1.88 -13.20 -7.52
N VAL A 66 -2.06 -13.15 -6.20
CA VAL A 66 -3.19 -13.80 -5.52
C VAL A 66 -4.49 -13.10 -5.88
N LYS A 67 -4.50 -11.76 -5.96
CA LYS A 67 -5.66 -10.99 -6.40
C LYS A 67 -6.07 -11.38 -7.82
N ASP A 68 -5.14 -11.38 -8.76
CA ASP A 68 -5.40 -11.73 -10.17
C ASP A 68 -5.93 -13.16 -10.29
N PHE A 69 -5.37 -14.09 -9.51
CA PHE A 69 -5.88 -15.46 -9.42
C PHE A 69 -7.33 -15.48 -8.91
N CYS A 70 -7.66 -14.78 -7.83
CA CYS A 70 -9.03 -14.71 -7.31
C CYS A 70 -10.01 -14.10 -8.32
N GLN A 71 -9.60 -13.06 -9.05
CA GLN A 71 -10.45 -12.43 -10.08
C GLN A 71 -10.75 -13.38 -11.24
N ASN A 72 -9.72 -14.05 -11.76
CA ASN A 72 -9.88 -15.04 -12.82
C ASN A 72 -10.74 -16.21 -12.35
N PHE A 73 -10.51 -16.69 -11.12
CA PHE A 73 -11.27 -17.77 -10.53
C PHE A 73 -12.76 -17.41 -10.35
N THR A 74 -13.06 -16.20 -9.87
CA THR A 74 -14.44 -15.69 -9.81
C THR A 74 -15.09 -15.67 -11.20
N GLY A 75 -14.36 -15.22 -12.23
CA GLY A 75 -14.86 -15.21 -13.62
C GLY A 75 -15.21 -16.61 -14.13
N VAL A 76 -14.33 -17.58 -13.90
CA VAL A 76 -14.55 -19.00 -14.27
C VAL A 76 -15.77 -19.57 -13.55
N LEU A 77 -15.90 -19.32 -12.24
CA LEU A 77 -17.06 -19.80 -11.46
C LEU A 77 -18.37 -19.14 -11.89
N ALA A 78 -18.35 -17.86 -12.27
CA ALA A 78 -19.53 -17.17 -12.79
C ALA A 78 -19.99 -17.78 -14.13
N ILE A 79 -19.06 -18.04 -15.05
CA ILE A 79 -19.36 -18.70 -16.32
C ILE A 79 -19.90 -20.12 -16.08
N LEU A 80 -19.26 -20.88 -15.19
CA LEU A 80 -19.72 -22.21 -14.82
C LEU A 80 -21.15 -22.18 -14.26
N ALA A 81 -21.45 -21.26 -13.34
CA ALA A 81 -22.79 -21.11 -12.77
C ALA A 81 -23.83 -20.82 -13.87
N LEU A 82 -23.53 -19.94 -14.82
CA LEU A 82 -24.41 -19.64 -15.95
C LEU A 82 -24.66 -20.87 -16.84
N LEU A 83 -23.62 -21.66 -17.13
CA LEU A 83 -23.75 -22.91 -17.89
C LEU A 83 -24.63 -23.94 -17.16
N LEU A 84 -24.46 -24.09 -15.85
CA LEU A 84 -25.28 -25.02 -15.05
C LEU A 84 -26.75 -24.59 -15.02
N ILE A 85 -27.02 -23.28 -14.99
CA ILE A 85 -28.38 -22.72 -15.11
C ILE A 85 -28.95 -23.05 -16.50
N ALA A 86 -28.17 -22.87 -17.58
CA ALA A 86 -28.62 -23.16 -18.94
C ALA A 86 -29.00 -24.64 -19.17
N ILE A 87 -28.34 -25.56 -18.48
CA ILE A 87 -28.61 -27.02 -18.56
C ILE A 87 -29.75 -27.44 -17.60
N ASN A 88 -30.37 -26.52 -16.86
CA ASN A 88 -31.44 -26.79 -15.88
C ASN A 88 -31.05 -27.83 -14.80
N LEU A 89 -29.82 -27.76 -14.30
CA LEU A 89 -29.38 -28.61 -13.18
C LEU A 89 -30.04 -28.21 -11.86
N PRO A 90 -30.12 -29.12 -10.87
CA PRO A 90 -30.74 -28.81 -9.59
C PRO A 90 -30.00 -27.67 -8.87
N ILE A 91 -30.78 -26.78 -8.24
CA ILE A 91 -30.31 -25.55 -7.58
C ILE A 91 -29.18 -25.83 -6.57
N LYS A 92 -29.21 -26.99 -5.89
CA LYS A 92 -28.16 -27.40 -4.94
C LYS A 92 -26.76 -27.44 -5.56
N ILE A 93 -26.65 -27.84 -6.84
CA ILE A 93 -25.37 -27.89 -7.57
C ILE A 93 -24.95 -26.49 -8.00
N ILE A 94 -25.90 -25.67 -8.48
CA ILE A 94 -25.65 -24.28 -8.92
C ILE A 94 -25.19 -23.40 -7.74
N PHE A 95 -25.69 -23.65 -6.53
CA PHE A 95 -25.38 -22.85 -5.35
C PHE A 95 -23.89 -22.91 -4.96
N ILE A 96 -23.21 -24.04 -5.23
CA ILE A 96 -21.81 -24.25 -4.87
C ILE A 96 -20.86 -23.26 -5.58
N PRO A 97 -20.82 -23.17 -6.93
CA PRO A 97 -19.95 -22.22 -7.63
C PRO A 97 -20.34 -20.76 -7.37
N VAL A 98 -21.63 -20.47 -7.13
CA VAL A 98 -22.08 -19.12 -6.78
C VAL A 98 -21.51 -18.69 -5.42
N LEU A 99 -21.65 -19.52 -4.38
CA LEU A 99 -21.13 -19.24 -3.05
C LEU A 99 -19.61 -19.07 -3.07
N LEU A 100 -18.91 -19.98 -3.77
CA LEU A 100 -17.46 -19.93 -3.90
C LEU A 100 -16.99 -18.70 -4.69
N GLY A 101 -17.74 -18.31 -5.73
CA GLY A 101 -17.48 -17.13 -6.53
C GLY A 101 -17.61 -15.83 -5.71
N ILE A 102 -18.65 -15.74 -4.87
CA ILE A 102 -18.84 -14.61 -3.94
C ILE A 102 -17.69 -14.53 -2.94
N LEU A 103 -17.31 -15.66 -2.34
CA LEU A 103 -16.19 -15.70 -1.39
C LEU A 103 -14.87 -15.25 -2.05
N SER A 104 -14.59 -15.76 -3.26
CA SER A 104 -13.43 -15.37 -4.05
C SER A 104 -13.43 -13.88 -4.40
N LEU A 105 -14.61 -13.32 -4.71
CA LEU A 105 -14.76 -11.88 -4.99
C LEU A 105 -14.48 -11.02 -3.74
N ILE A 106 -15.01 -11.41 -2.58
CA ILE A 106 -14.75 -10.73 -1.31
C ILE A 106 -13.25 -10.78 -0.99
N CYS A 107 -12.60 -11.93 -1.19
CA CYS A 107 -11.16 -12.09 -1.01
C CYS A 107 -10.38 -11.14 -1.93
N SER A 108 -10.70 -11.12 -3.24
CA SER A 108 -10.10 -10.20 -4.21
C SER A 108 -10.27 -8.74 -3.79
N TYR A 109 -11.43 -8.36 -3.25
CA TYR A 109 -11.70 -7.01 -2.80
C TYR A 109 -10.83 -6.62 -1.60
N LYS A 110 -10.67 -7.52 -0.62
CA LYS A 110 -9.80 -7.29 0.55
C LYS A 110 -8.33 -7.21 0.15
N LEU A 111 -7.88 -8.05 -0.78
CA LEU A 111 -6.51 -8.00 -1.32
C LEU A 111 -6.23 -6.68 -2.03
N ASP A 112 -7.19 -6.17 -2.78
CA ASP A 112 -7.06 -4.88 -3.45
C ASP A 112 -6.97 -3.69 -2.47
N LEU A 113 -7.69 -3.75 -1.35
CA LEU A 113 -7.52 -2.77 -0.26
C LEU A 113 -6.13 -2.86 0.39
N MET A 114 -5.63 -4.08 0.64
CA MET A 114 -4.28 -4.26 1.18
C MET A 114 -3.23 -3.75 0.22
N ARG A 115 -3.32 -4.12 -1.07
CA ARG A 115 -2.47 -3.62 -2.16
C ARG A 115 -2.39 -2.10 -2.17
N HIS A 116 -3.53 -1.42 -2.07
CA HIS A 116 -3.57 0.04 -2.11
C HIS A 116 -2.78 0.68 -0.96
N ARG A 117 -2.80 0.08 0.24
CA ARG A 117 -2.01 0.56 1.39
C ARG A 117 -0.50 0.47 1.18
N PHE A 118 -0.02 -0.36 0.26
CA PHE A 118 1.40 -0.37 -0.11
C PHE A 118 1.76 0.78 -1.07
N ILE A 119 0.78 1.35 -1.75
CA ILE A 119 0.99 2.38 -2.78
C ILE A 119 0.76 3.77 -2.20
N SER A 120 -0.38 3.99 -1.55
CA SER A 120 -0.75 5.28 -0.98
C SER A 120 -1.03 5.19 0.52
N SER A 121 -0.81 6.31 1.21
CA SER A 121 -1.25 6.53 2.59
C SER A 121 -2.69 7.02 2.67
N ILE A 122 -3.25 7.51 1.55
CA ILE A 122 -4.63 7.98 1.47
C ILE A 122 -5.55 6.74 1.31
N PRO A 123 -6.71 6.68 1.97
CA PRO A 123 -7.62 5.55 1.80
C PRO A 123 -8.19 5.50 0.37
N LYS A 124 -8.32 4.29 -0.18
CA LYS A 124 -8.92 4.07 -1.51
C LYS A 124 -10.38 4.55 -1.61
N LYS A 125 -11.09 4.55 -0.49
CA LYS A 125 -12.51 4.92 -0.37
C LYS A 125 -12.71 5.71 0.92
N GLY A 126 -13.58 6.72 0.86
CA GLY A 126 -13.86 7.60 2.00
C GLY A 126 -12.80 8.70 2.16
N LEU A 127 -13.02 9.56 3.16
CA LEU A 127 -12.07 10.60 3.53
C LEU A 127 -11.01 10.02 4.49
N PRO A 128 -9.76 10.51 4.45
CA PRO A 128 -8.78 10.19 5.47
C PRO A 128 -9.31 10.61 6.84
N GLU A 129 -9.35 9.68 7.78
CA GLU A 129 -9.73 9.97 9.15
C GLU A 129 -8.55 10.68 9.82
N VAL A 130 -8.72 11.97 10.10
CA VAL A 130 -7.75 12.77 10.83
C VAL A 130 -8.28 12.91 12.25
N THR A 131 -7.70 12.14 13.18
CA THR A 131 -7.94 12.36 14.61
C THR A 131 -7.19 13.62 15.01
N LEU A 132 -7.90 14.75 15.08
CA LEU A 132 -7.41 15.98 15.69
C LEU A 132 -7.48 15.79 17.21
N TYR A 133 -6.31 15.64 17.83
CA TYR A 133 -6.17 15.67 19.29
C TYR A 133 -5.97 17.12 19.75
#